data_AF-A0A7S3IEV0-F1
#
_entry.id   AF-A0A7S3IEV0-F1
#
_cell.length_a   1.000
_cell.length_b   1.000
_cell.length_c   1.000
_cell.angle_alpha   90.00
_cell.angle_beta   90.00
_cell.angle_gamma   90.00
#
_symmetry.space_group_name_H-M   'P 1'
#
loop_
_entity.id
_entity.type
_entity.pdbx_description
1 polymer ?
#
loop_
_entity_poly.entity_id
_entity_poly.type
_entity_poly.pdbx_seq_one_letter_code
_entity_poly.pdbx_strand_id
1 'polypeptide(L)'
;RIWNYNKSRIHSFRGARLVSCHLSGKLIFRGEICKAPGNTKDIAPCQETILFTESLTFMEALAAADTINSIQPSTVPSTESEETEAERPMTATKRFSADEVKQMQTALNSEGGLPTSMFDERPQTRAVRRFDHVINDNALEENKPNLALEDFKPIVKKPSKPKSKGVKGRVIDLNISQSWGDLFYVGLNGIEVYDPDGNQIEVTPSKLEAHPRDMNDIPGHSSDHRVLENLVCKPNNTTSDVNMWLIPFNQGEDHTLKIDLGRVTRIGSIKFFNYNKSPEDSLRGAKQIFISVDGVPVTDPKTGITLRKAPGVVPKSKGPHLKPDFGQ
;
A
#
# COMPACT_ATOMS: atom_id res chain seq x y z
N ARG A 1 18.21 -17.55 -1.32
CA ARG A 1 17.56 -16.75 -2.37
C ARG A 1 16.06 -16.99 -2.31
N ILE A 2 15.26 -15.94 -2.38
CA ILE A 2 13.80 -16.01 -2.40
C ILE A 2 13.33 -15.43 -3.72
N TRP A 3 12.48 -16.16 -4.44
CA TRP A 3 11.81 -15.66 -5.63
C TRP A 3 10.40 -15.24 -5.25
N ASN A 4 10.03 -14.01 -5.58
CA ASN A 4 8.71 -13.48 -5.25
C ASN A 4 7.72 -13.69 -6.40
N TYR A 5 6.43 -13.74 -6.08
CA TYR A 5 5.37 -14.12 -7.03
C TYR A 5 5.31 -13.17 -8.24
N ASN A 6 5.60 -13.70 -9.43
CA ASN A 6 5.74 -12.90 -10.64
C ASN A 6 4.92 -13.46 -11.82
N LYS A 7 3.63 -13.11 -11.88
CA LYS A 7 2.73 -13.50 -12.99
C LYS A 7 2.43 -12.32 -13.94
N SER A 8 2.09 -11.17 -13.39
CA SER A 8 1.84 -9.93 -14.14
C SER A 8 1.90 -8.73 -13.21
N ARG A 9 1.93 -7.50 -13.75
CA ARG A 9 1.98 -6.25 -12.96
C ARG A 9 0.92 -6.19 -11.86
N ILE A 10 -0.33 -6.56 -12.16
CA ILE A 10 -1.42 -6.58 -11.18
C ILE A 10 -1.32 -7.75 -10.18
N HIS A 11 -0.71 -8.86 -10.60
CA HIS A 11 -0.59 -10.07 -9.79
C HIS A 11 0.61 -10.02 -8.85
N SER A 12 1.63 -9.21 -9.14
CA SER A 12 2.82 -9.02 -8.29
C SER A 12 2.48 -8.61 -6.85
N PHE A 13 1.33 -7.98 -6.63
CA PHE A 13 0.85 -7.60 -5.30
C PHE A 13 0.46 -8.79 -4.40
N ARG A 14 0.38 -10.00 -4.96
CA ARG A 14 0.16 -11.25 -4.20
C ARG A 14 1.45 -11.83 -3.60
N GLY A 15 2.60 -11.25 -3.93
CA GLY A 15 3.89 -11.69 -3.42
C GLY A 15 4.03 -11.54 -1.91
N ALA A 16 4.91 -12.35 -1.32
CA ALA A 16 5.26 -12.21 0.09
C ALA A 16 5.99 -10.87 0.30
N ARG A 17 5.63 -10.14 1.35
CA ARG A 17 6.25 -8.84 1.67
C ARG A 17 7.10 -8.90 2.92
N LEU A 18 6.61 -9.49 4.01
CA LEU A 18 7.36 -9.64 5.25
C LEU A 18 7.68 -11.11 5.45
N VAL A 19 8.96 -11.45 5.53
CA VAL A 19 9.41 -12.84 5.69
C VAL A 19 10.21 -12.98 6.97
N SER A 20 9.96 -14.05 7.72
CA SER A 20 10.80 -14.50 8.81
C SER A 20 11.37 -15.88 8.51
N CYS A 21 12.69 -16.02 8.52
CA CYS A 21 13.38 -17.30 8.34
C CYS A 21 13.93 -17.78 9.68
N HIS A 22 13.69 -19.06 10.00
CA HIS A 22 14.23 -19.71 11.20
C HIS A 22 15.13 -20.88 10.79
N LEU A 23 16.25 -21.04 11.49
CA LEU A 23 17.15 -22.18 11.37
C LEU A 23 17.20 -22.88 12.74
N SER A 24 16.82 -24.15 12.78
CA SER A 24 16.74 -24.94 14.03
C SER A 24 15.95 -24.24 15.14
N GLY A 25 14.84 -23.58 14.77
CA GLY A 25 13.99 -22.81 15.70
C GLY A 25 14.52 -21.43 16.08
N LYS A 26 15.75 -21.07 15.70
CA LYS A 26 16.30 -19.72 15.92
C LYS A 26 15.99 -18.81 14.74
N LEU A 27 15.45 -17.63 15.01
CA LEU A 27 15.24 -16.61 13.98
C LEU A 27 16.58 -16.16 13.39
N ILE A 28 16.74 -16.29 12.08
CA ILE A 28 17.96 -15.88 11.34
C ILE A 28 17.72 -14.69 10.40
N PHE A 29 16.49 -14.47 9.94
CA PHE A 29 16.12 -13.31 9.15
C PHE A 29 14.72 -12.87 9.50
N ARG A 30 14.49 -11.56 9.60
CA ARG A 30 13.16 -10.97 9.59
C ARG A 30 13.24 -9.63 8.88
N GLY A 31 12.62 -9.53 7.73
CA GLY A 31 12.72 -8.34 6.90
C GLY A 31 11.64 -8.27 5.85
N GLU A 32 11.53 -7.09 5.24
CA GLU A 32 10.74 -6.96 4.02
C GLU A 32 11.52 -7.54 2.84
N ILE A 33 10.81 -8.14 1.90
CA ILE A 33 11.34 -8.52 0.59
C ILE A 33 10.62 -7.75 -0.51
N CYS A 34 11.35 -7.50 -1.59
CA CYS A 34 10.94 -6.73 -2.74
C CYS A 34 9.83 -7.43 -3.52
N LYS A 35 8.85 -6.63 -3.96
CA LYS A 35 7.81 -7.09 -4.87
C LYS A 35 8.43 -7.38 -6.23
N ALA A 36 8.07 -8.50 -6.84
CA ALA A 36 8.46 -8.78 -8.21
C ALA A 36 7.90 -7.71 -9.18
N PRO A 37 8.58 -7.42 -10.31
CA PRO A 37 8.19 -6.38 -11.25
C PRO A 37 6.86 -6.65 -11.98
N GLY A 38 6.43 -7.91 -12.04
CA GLY A 38 5.24 -8.30 -12.81
C GLY A 38 5.48 -8.34 -14.32
N ASN A 39 6.74 -8.36 -14.76
CA ASN A 39 7.14 -8.62 -16.14
C ASN A 39 7.85 -9.98 -16.19
N THR A 40 7.62 -10.76 -17.26
CA THR A 40 8.26 -12.08 -17.44
C THR A 40 9.51 -12.02 -18.32
N LYS A 41 9.86 -10.82 -18.82
CA LYS A 41 11.01 -10.61 -19.71
C LYS A 41 12.32 -10.49 -18.95
N ASP A 42 12.29 -9.94 -17.74
CA ASP A 42 13.45 -9.81 -16.88
C ASP A 42 13.21 -10.51 -15.54
N ILE A 43 13.95 -11.59 -15.33
CA ILE A 43 13.82 -12.43 -14.13
C ILE A 43 14.73 -11.97 -12.99
N ALA A 44 15.79 -11.19 -13.27
CA ALA A 44 16.75 -10.76 -12.24
C ALA A 44 16.10 -9.95 -11.09
N PRO A 45 15.15 -9.02 -11.34
CA PRO A 45 14.46 -8.29 -10.28
C PRO A 45 13.35 -9.10 -9.57
N CYS A 46 13.12 -10.35 -9.96
CA CYS A 46 12.12 -11.21 -9.32
C CYS A 46 12.65 -11.94 -8.07
N GLN A 47 13.96 -11.85 -7.83
CA GLN A 47 14.64 -12.54 -6.75
C GLN A 47 15.24 -11.57 -5.73
N GLU A 48 15.30 -12.03 -4.49
CA GLU A 48 16.03 -11.38 -3.42
C GLU A 48 17.02 -12.36 -2.80
N THR A 49 18.26 -11.92 -2.67
CA THR A 49 19.33 -12.70 -2.05
C THR A 49 19.59 -12.14 -0.66
N ILE A 50 19.14 -12.87 0.36
CA ILE A 50 19.45 -12.59 1.75
C ILE A 50 20.79 -13.26 2.05
N LEU A 51 21.79 -12.45 2.40
CA LEU A 51 23.13 -12.91 2.77
C LEU A 51 23.25 -12.98 4.29
N PHE A 52 23.82 -14.08 4.78
CA PHE A 52 24.11 -14.29 6.20
C PHE A 52 25.63 -14.26 6.48
N THR A 53 26.39 -13.72 5.54
CA THR A 53 27.85 -13.69 5.57
C THR A 53 28.34 -12.39 4.94
N GLU A 54 29.45 -11.87 5.47
CA GLU A 54 30.17 -10.71 4.95
C GLU A 54 31.44 -11.12 4.19
N SER A 55 31.65 -12.42 4.00
CA SER A 55 32.83 -12.94 3.30
C SER A 55 32.82 -12.55 1.82
N LEU A 56 33.73 -11.67 1.43
CA LEU A 56 33.89 -11.20 0.06
C LEU A 56 34.19 -12.35 -0.92
N THR A 57 35.04 -13.30 -0.53
CA THR A 57 35.37 -14.45 -1.39
C THR A 57 34.16 -15.35 -1.65
N PHE A 58 33.26 -15.49 -0.66
CA PHE A 58 32.01 -16.22 -0.84
C PHE A 58 31.04 -15.46 -1.74
N MET A 59 30.94 -14.14 -1.58
CA MET A 59 30.06 -13.30 -2.43
C MET A 59 30.54 -13.29 -3.89
N GLU A 60 31.86 -13.23 -4.13
CA GLU A 60 32.45 -13.32 -5.46
C GLU A 60 32.21 -14.70 -6.09
N ALA A 61 32.41 -15.78 -5.33
CA ALA A 61 32.12 -17.14 -5.79
C ALA A 61 30.62 -17.33 -6.10
N LEU A 62 29.74 -16.77 -5.26
CA LEU A 62 28.29 -16.81 -5.47
C LEU A 62 27.87 -16.04 -6.74
N ALA A 63 28.46 -14.86 -6.97
CA ALA A 63 28.20 -14.06 -8.16
C ALA A 63 28.69 -14.75 -9.45
N ALA A 64 29.86 -15.42 -9.38
CA ALA A 64 30.41 -16.19 -10.50
C ALA A 64 29.61 -17.47 -10.80
N ALA A 65 29.04 -18.11 -9.78
CA ALA A 65 28.21 -19.30 -9.92
C ALA A 65 26.73 -19.00 -10.26
N ASP A 66 26.33 -17.72 -10.26
CA ASP A 66 24.93 -17.34 -10.47
C ASP A 66 24.51 -17.55 -11.93
N THR A 67 23.66 -18.55 -12.16
CA THR A 67 23.23 -18.99 -13.49
C THR A 67 22.42 -17.91 -14.24
N ILE A 68 21.96 -16.87 -13.55
CA ILE A 68 21.24 -15.74 -14.15
C ILE A 68 22.19 -14.87 -14.98
N ASN A 69 23.46 -14.74 -14.59
CA ASN A 69 24.46 -13.99 -15.34
C ASN A 69 24.88 -14.72 -16.64
N SER A 70 24.66 -16.04 -16.70
CA SER A 70 24.91 -16.86 -17.90
C SER A 70 23.73 -16.93 -18.88
N ILE A 71 22.58 -16.34 -18.55
CA ILE A 71 21.48 -16.19 -19.50
C ILE A 71 21.83 -14.99 -20.39
N GLN A 72 22.61 -15.23 -21.45
CA GLN A 72 22.62 -14.36 -22.62
C GLN A 72 21.16 -14.21 -23.09
N PRO A 73 20.74 -13.04 -23.62
CA PRO A 73 19.46 -12.94 -24.31
C PRO A 73 19.49 -13.94 -25.46
N SER A 74 18.92 -15.12 -25.24
CA SER A 74 18.84 -16.14 -26.27
C SER A 74 17.94 -15.59 -27.35
N THR A 75 18.54 -15.35 -28.51
CA THR A 75 17.86 -15.51 -29.79
C THR A 75 17.38 -16.96 -29.83
N VAL A 76 16.23 -17.24 -29.20
CA VAL A 76 15.54 -18.51 -29.37
C VAL A 76 14.88 -18.49 -30.76
N PRO A 77 15.14 -19.49 -31.61
CA PRO A 77 14.36 -19.69 -32.82
C PRO A 77 12.90 -19.88 -32.44
N SER A 78 12.01 -19.32 -33.25
CA SER A 78 10.59 -19.63 -33.27
C SER A 78 10.39 -21.12 -33.53
N THR A 79 10.34 -21.91 -32.47
CA THR A 79 9.77 -23.26 -32.52
C THR A 79 8.35 -23.14 -32.03
N GLU A 80 7.43 -23.13 -32.99
CA GLU A 80 5.98 -23.24 -32.79
C GLU A 80 5.70 -24.54 -32.02
N SER A 81 5.43 -24.44 -30.73
CA SER A 81 4.61 -25.44 -30.04
C SER A 81 3.16 -25.00 -30.21
N GLU A 82 2.41 -25.75 -31.00
CA GLU A 82 0.97 -25.61 -31.23
C GLU A 82 0.22 -25.52 -29.89
N GLU A 83 -0.05 -24.30 -29.43
CA GLU A 83 -1.17 -24.04 -28.54
C GLU A 83 -2.40 -23.97 -29.45
N THR A 84 -3.24 -25.01 -29.44
CA THR A 84 -4.59 -24.94 -29.98
C THR A 84 -5.27 -23.69 -29.41
N GLU A 85 -5.58 -22.73 -30.28
CA GLU A 85 -6.38 -21.54 -29.96
C GLU A 85 -7.75 -21.97 -29.43
N ALA A 86 -7.85 -22.13 -28.12
CA ALA A 86 -9.11 -21.90 -27.44
C ALA A 86 -9.24 -20.38 -27.31
N GLU A 87 -9.85 -19.75 -28.32
CA GLU A 87 -10.27 -18.36 -28.28
C GLU A 87 -10.99 -18.08 -26.95
N ARG A 88 -10.43 -17.16 -26.17
CA ARG A 88 -11.16 -16.61 -25.03
C ARG A 88 -12.34 -15.80 -25.57
N PRO A 89 -13.58 -16.00 -25.08
CA PRO A 89 -14.68 -15.16 -25.50
C PRO A 89 -14.43 -13.71 -25.07
N MET A 90 -14.34 -12.79 -26.04
CA MET A 90 -14.32 -11.35 -25.80
C MET A 90 -15.68 -10.90 -25.26
N THR A 91 -15.72 -10.40 -24.03
CA THR A 91 -16.84 -9.61 -23.53
C THR A 91 -16.57 -8.12 -23.77
N ALA A 92 -17.45 -7.52 -24.60
CA ALA A 92 -17.60 -6.10 -24.93
C ALA A 92 -16.65 -5.49 -25.97
N THR A 93 -17.01 -5.57 -27.25
CA THR A 93 -17.43 -4.42 -28.08
C THR A 93 -17.78 -4.91 -29.49
N LYS A 94 -19.01 -4.63 -29.97
CA LYS A 94 -19.30 -4.73 -31.41
C LYS A 94 -18.37 -3.77 -32.13
N ARG A 95 -17.61 -4.26 -33.11
CA ARG A 95 -16.86 -3.41 -34.04
C ARG A 95 -17.86 -2.85 -35.05
N PHE A 96 -18.08 -1.54 -35.02
CA PHE A 96 -18.82 -0.84 -36.07
C PHE A 96 -17.88 -0.56 -37.24
N SER A 97 -18.40 -0.66 -38.45
CA SER A 97 -17.68 -0.30 -39.67
C SER A 97 -17.42 1.21 -39.73
N ALA A 98 -16.41 1.63 -40.50
CA ALA A 98 -16.05 3.04 -40.64
C ALA A 98 -17.22 3.91 -41.15
N ASP A 99 -18.14 3.33 -41.94
CA ASP A 99 -19.32 4.01 -42.46
C ASP A 99 -20.44 4.17 -41.39
N GLU A 100 -20.59 3.20 -40.49
CA GLU A 100 -21.51 3.28 -39.35
C GLU A 100 -21.06 4.32 -38.31
N VAL A 101 -19.76 4.44 -38.09
CA VAL A 101 -19.16 5.47 -37.21
C VAL A 101 -19.40 6.87 -37.77
N LYS A 102 -19.32 7.03 -39.10
CA LYS A 102 -19.52 8.30 -39.79
C LYS A 102 -20.99 8.76 -39.74
N GLN A 103 -21.94 7.82 -39.83
CA GLN A 103 -23.37 8.11 -39.67
C GLN A 103 -23.72 8.49 -38.22
N MET A 104 -23.16 7.81 -37.21
CA MET A 104 -23.40 8.16 -35.80
C MET A 104 -22.78 9.52 -35.40
N GLN A 105 -21.61 9.87 -35.94
CA GLN A 105 -20.99 11.19 -35.71
C GLN A 105 -21.75 12.34 -36.35
N THR A 106 -22.47 12.09 -37.45
CA THR A 106 -23.31 13.11 -38.10
C THR A 106 -24.58 13.37 -37.28
N ALA A 107 -25.11 12.35 -36.58
CA ALA A 107 -26.29 12.48 -35.71
C ALA A 107 -26.00 13.13 -34.34
N LEU A 108 -24.75 13.10 -33.87
CA LEU A 108 -24.34 13.72 -32.60
C LEU A 108 -23.99 15.20 -32.71
N ASN A 109 -23.79 15.72 -33.92
CA ASN A 109 -23.41 17.12 -34.16
C ASN A 109 -24.61 18.05 -34.44
N SER A 110 -25.85 17.55 -34.40
CA SER A 110 -27.05 18.37 -34.64
C SER A 110 -27.77 18.88 -33.40
N GLU A 111 -27.38 18.47 -32.18
CA GLU A 111 -28.01 18.97 -30.94
C GLU A 111 -26.91 19.22 -29.90
N GLY A 112 -26.67 20.49 -29.57
CA GLY A 112 -25.62 20.90 -28.63
C GLY A 112 -26.00 20.70 -27.17
N GLY A 113 -25.03 20.40 -26.30
CA GLY A 113 -25.17 20.53 -24.84
C GLY A 113 -24.27 19.64 -23.97
N LEU A 114 -23.41 20.30 -23.20
CA LEU A 114 -22.67 20.00 -21.94
C LEU A 114 -22.67 18.58 -21.28
N PRO A 115 -21.62 18.23 -20.51
CA PRO A 115 -21.48 16.93 -19.85
C PRO A 115 -22.17 16.92 -18.46
N THR A 116 -22.97 15.88 -18.19
CA THR A 116 -23.51 15.61 -16.85
C THR A 116 -23.23 14.17 -16.43
N SER A 117 -22.90 14.01 -15.16
CA SER A 117 -22.85 12.79 -14.37
C SER A 117 -24.14 11.96 -14.40
N MET A 118 -24.00 10.68 -14.04
CA MET A 118 -25.02 9.64 -13.71
C MET A 118 -25.28 8.63 -14.82
N PHE A 119 -24.91 7.36 -14.60
CA PHE A 119 -25.86 6.26 -14.30
C PHE A 119 -25.08 4.97 -14.02
N ASP A 120 -25.31 4.43 -12.83
CA ASP A 120 -24.85 3.15 -12.32
C ASP A 120 -26.05 2.20 -12.43
N GLU A 121 -26.01 1.24 -13.36
CA GLU A 121 -26.90 0.07 -13.34
C GLU A 121 -26.07 -1.19 -13.61
N ARG A 122 -25.74 -1.92 -12.54
CA ARG A 122 -25.18 -3.27 -12.63
C ARG A 122 -26.32 -4.30 -12.68
N PRO A 123 -26.29 -5.29 -13.58
CA PRO A 123 -27.21 -6.42 -13.51
C PRO A 123 -26.82 -7.38 -12.37
N GLN A 124 -27.83 -7.87 -11.65
CA GLN A 124 -27.73 -8.97 -10.69
C GLN A 124 -27.55 -10.30 -11.43
N THR A 125 -26.61 -11.15 -10.98
CA THR A 125 -26.56 -12.55 -11.42
C THR A 125 -26.71 -13.51 -10.25
N ARG A 126 -27.80 -14.29 -10.33
CA ARG A 126 -28.17 -15.43 -9.49
C ARG A 126 -27.13 -16.56 -9.57
N ALA A 127 -26.81 -17.17 -8.44
CA ALA A 127 -26.09 -18.44 -8.39
C ALA A 127 -27.01 -19.57 -8.91
N VAL A 128 -26.61 -20.22 -9.99
CA VAL A 128 -27.27 -21.43 -10.49
C VAL A 128 -26.78 -22.62 -9.66
N ARG A 129 -27.75 -23.43 -9.20
CA ARG A 129 -27.59 -24.62 -8.38
C ARG A 129 -26.79 -25.69 -9.14
N ARG A 130 -25.88 -26.35 -8.41
CA ARG A 130 -25.11 -27.52 -8.87
C ARG A 130 -26.08 -28.66 -9.23
N PHE A 131 -25.84 -29.30 -10.36
CA PHE A 131 -26.29 -30.67 -10.62
C PHE A 131 -25.24 -31.63 -10.08
N ASP A 132 -25.73 -32.62 -9.33
CA ASP A 132 -24.98 -33.73 -8.78
C ASP A 132 -24.37 -34.59 -9.90
N HIS A 133 -23.09 -34.92 -9.76
CA HIS A 133 -22.59 -36.19 -10.28
C HIS A 133 -21.62 -36.80 -9.29
N VAL A 134 -22.08 -37.92 -8.73
CA VAL A 134 -21.42 -38.82 -7.80
C VAL A 134 -20.15 -39.39 -8.45
N ILE A 135 -18.99 -39.20 -7.83
CA ILE A 135 -17.86 -40.15 -7.90
C ILE A 135 -17.33 -40.38 -6.49
N ASN A 136 -17.13 -41.66 -6.24
CA ASN A 136 -16.90 -42.41 -5.01
C ASN A 136 -15.67 -41.94 -4.21
N ASP A 137 -15.86 -41.69 -2.91
CA ASP A 137 -14.80 -41.60 -1.92
C ASP A 137 -14.18 -42.99 -1.72
N ASN A 138 -12.86 -43.11 -1.87
CA ASN A 138 -12.02 -43.92 -0.99
C ASN A 138 -10.52 -43.70 -1.29
N ALA A 139 -9.77 -43.53 -0.20
CA ALA A 139 -8.32 -43.45 -0.10
C ALA A 139 -7.67 -42.13 -0.55
N LEU A 140 -7.40 -41.27 0.44
CA LEU A 140 -6.08 -40.71 0.79
C LEU A 140 -6.27 -39.63 1.89
N GLU A 141 -6.84 -40.03 3.02
CA GLU A 141 -6.59 -39.35 4.28
C GLU A 141 -5.47 -40.12 4.98
N GLU A 142 -4.30 -39.49 5.10
CA GLU A 142 -3.45 -39.53 6.29
C GLU A 142 -2.23 -38.63 6.05
N ASN A 143 -1.98 -37.72 7.02
CA ASN A 143 -0.86 -36.76 7.11
C ASN A 143 -0.97 -35.42 6.35
N LYS A 144 -1.94 -34.58 6.75
CA LYS A 144 -1.76 -33.12 6.71
C LYS A 144 -1.50 -32.60 8.13
N PRO A 145 -0.33 -32.00 8.43
CA PRO A 145 -0.15 -31.34 9.71
C PRO A 145 -1.13 -30.17 9.81
N ASN A 146 -1.90 -30.17 10.90
CA ASN A 146 -2.90 -29.18 11.22
C ASN A 146 -2.22 -27.87 11.65
N LEU A 147 -1.73 -27.08 10.70
CA LEU A 147 -1.34 -25.69 10.92
C LEU A 147 -2.62 -24.84 10.84
N ALA A 148 -3.31 -24.74 11.97
CA ALA A 148 -4.48 -23.88 12.10
C ALA A 148 -4.11 -22.43 11.73
N LEU A 149 -4.96 -21.81 10.92
CA LEU A 149 -4.95 -20.38 10.58
C LEU A 149 -5.09 -19.44 11.80
N GLU A 150 -5.11 -19.96 13.02
CA GLU A 150 -5.13 -19.23 14.29
C GLU A 150 -3.81 -18.48 14.58
N ASP A 151 -2.70 -18.89 13.96
CA ASP A 151 -1.37 -18.28 14.18
C ASP A 151 -1.09 -17.01 13.36
N PHE A 152 -2.01 -16.62 12.47
CA PHE A 152 -1.93 -15.36 11.70
C PHE A 152 -2.74 -14.22 12.30
N LYS A 153 -3.07 -14.27 13.60
CA LYS A 153 -3.47 -13.04 14.29
C LYS A 153 -2.26 -12.11 14.28
N PRO A 154 -2.34 -10.88 13.74
CA PRO A 154 -1.30 -9.91 14.02
C PRO A 154 -1.16 -9.89 15.53
N ILE A 155 0.04 -10.15 16.03
CA ILE A 155 0.36 -9.86 17.43
C ILE A 155 0.30 -8.33 17.53
N VAL A 156 -0.92 -7.79 17.62
CA VAL A 156 -1.16 -6.62 18.43
C VAL A 156 -0.87 -7.14 19.82
N LYS A 157 0.40 -7.04 20.23
CA LYS A 157 0.69 -7.04 21.66
C LYS A 157 -0.25 -5.97 22.19
N LYS A 158 -1.32 -6.35 22.89
CA LYS A 158 -1.90 -5.43 23.88
C LYS A 158 -0.68 -5.00 24.67
N PRO A 159 -0.29 -3.71 24.67
CA PRO A 159 0.92 -3.33 25.35
C PRO A 159 0.73 -3.71 26.82
N SER A 160 1.41 -4.78 27.24
CA SER A 160 1.64 -5.10 28.64
C SER A 160 2.49 -3.96 29.15
N LYS A 161 1.86 -2.90 29.67
CA LYS A 161 2.45 -1.59 30.00
C LYS A 161 3.91 -1.74 30.42
N PRO A 162 4.90 -1.51 29.53
CA PRO A 162 6.13 -0.94 30.01
C PRO A 162 5.73 0.50 30.35
N LYS A 163 5.96 0.96 31.57
CA LYS A 163 5.95 2.41 31.83
C LYS A 163 7.15 3.00 31.07
N SER A 164 7.09 3.08 29.74
CA SER A 164 7.98 3.94 28.97
C SER A 164 7.63 5.35 29.43
N LYS A 165 8.54 5.95 30.19
CA LYS A 165 8.45 7.37 30.51
C LYS A 165 8.48 8.08 29.16
N GLY A 166 7.32 8.51 28.66
CA GLY A 166 7.21 9.20 27.38
C GLY A 166 8.18 10.38 27.28
N VAL A 167 8.45 10.83 26.06
CA VAL A 167 9.41 11.92 25.80
C VAL A 167 8.83 13.23 26.31
N LYS A 168 9.62 14.02 27.04
CA LYS A 168 9.20 15.34 27.50
C LYS A 168 9.73 16.39 26.52
N GLY A 169 8.85 17.25 26.00
CA GLY A 169 9.24 18.38 25.16
C GLY A 169 8.05 19.19 24.68
N ARG A 170 8.29 20.20 23.85
CA ARG A 170 7.24 21.12 23.35
C ARG A 170 7.03 21.01 21.85
N VAL A 171 8.10 21.01 21.06
CA VAL A 171 8.06 21.05 19.61
C VAL A 171 8.41 19.67 19.07
N ILE A 172 7.54 19.11 18.23
CA ILE A 172 7.78 17.86 17.52
C ILE A 172 8.12 18.22 16.08
N ASP A 173 9.29 17.80 15.60
CA ASP A 173 9.69 17.95 14.20
C ASP A 173 9.69 16.58 13.52
N LEU A 174 8.98 16.49 12.40
CA LEU A 174 8.90 15.32 11.54
C LEU A 174 9.56 15.63 10.20
N ASN A 175 10.33 14.69 9.66
CA ASN A 175 10.86 14.79 8.30
C ASN A 175 10.50 13.51 7.52
N ILE A 176 9.78 13.65 6.40
CA ILE A 176 9.39 12.55 5.53
C ILE A 176 10.45 12.41 4.43
N SER A 177 11.16 11.29 4.42
CA SER A 177 12.27 11.04 3.48
C SER A 177 11.93 10.11 2.32
N GLN A 178 10.86 9.32 2.45
CA GLN A 178 10.41 8.40 1.40
C GLN A 178 8.89 8.32 1.36
N SER A 179 8.33 8.24 0.15
CA SER A 179 6.94 7.82 -0.10
C SER A 179 6.84 6.30 -0.32
N TRP A 180 5.62 5.79 -0.50
CA TRP A 180 5.38 4.39 -0.86
C TRP A 180 5.56 4.08 -2.36
N GLY A 181 5.91 5.08 -3.18
CA GLY A 181 6.24 4.90 -4.58
C GLY A 181 5.81 6.03 -5.52
N ASP A 182 5.17 7.09 -5.02
CA ASP A 182 4.95 8.31 -5.80
C ASP A 182 6.20 9.18 -5.80
N LEU A 183 6.64 9.61 -6.99
CA LEU A 183 7.88 10.35 -7.19
C LEU A 183 7.72 11.86 -6.99
N PHE A 184 6.49 12.37 -7.00
CA PHE A 184 6.20 13.80 -7.08
C PHE A 184 5.41 14.32 -5.90
N TYR A 185 4.73 13.43 -5.16
CA TYR A 185 3.87 13.82 -4.06
C TYR A 185 4.01 12.90 -2.85
N VAL A 186 3.91 13.50 -1.66
CA VAL A 186 3.76 12.76 -0.41
C VAL A 186 2.67 13.38 0.45
N GLY A 187 1.93 12.56 1.18
CA GLY A 187 0.79 13.02 1.96
C GLY A 187 0.43 12.11 3.11
N LEU A 188 -0.49 12.62 3.93
CA LEU A 188 -1.08 11.95 5.07
C LEU A 188 -2.57 12.28 5.16
N ASN A 189 -3.35 11.38 5.74
CA ASN A 189 -4.74 11.62 6.10
C ASN A 189 -4.89 12.32 7.46
N GLY A 190 -3.89 12.23 8.34
CA GLY A 190 -3.98 12.84 9.65
C GLY A 190 -2.95 12.37 10.66
N ILE A 191 -2.86 13.12 11.76
CA ILE A 191 -1.94 12.87 12.87
C ILE A 191 -2.68 13.05 14.20
N GLU A 192 -2.38 12.21 15.17
CA GLU A 192 -2.84 12.32 16.55
C GLU A 192 -1.65 12.17 17.49
N VAL A 193 -1.54 13.03 18.51
CA VAL A 193 -0.51 12.95 19.55
C VAL A 193 -1.18 12.55 20.87
N TYR A 194 -0.56 11.63 21.61
CA TYR A 194 -1.09 11.12 22.88
C TYR A 194 -0.06 11.25 23.99
N ASP A 195 -0.52 11.47 25.21
CA ASP A 195 0.29 11.42 26.42
C ASP A 195 0.62 9.96 26.85
N PRO A 196 1.46 9.73 27.88
CA PRO A 196 1.76 8.38 28.37
C PRO A 196 0.58 7.62 28.99
N ASP A 197 -0.49 8.32 29.35
CA ASP A 197 -1.70 7.75 29.92
C ASP A 197 -2.72 7.35 28.84
N GLY A 198 -2.45 7.73 27.58
CA GLY A 198 -3.28 7.43 26.42
C GLY A 198 -4.31 8.51 26.12
N ASN A 199 -4.27 9.67 26.77
CA ASN A 199 -5.14 10.80 26.46
C ASN A 199 -4.58 11.55 25.24
N GLN A 200 -5.48 11.95 24.33
CA GLN A 200 -5.07 12.72 23.17
C GLN A 200 -4.67 14.15 23.59
N ILE A 201 -3.51 14.59 23.14
CA ILE A 201 -3.05 15.96 23.26
C ILE A 201 -3.66 16.76 22.10
N GLU A 202 -4.34 17.84 22.43
CA GLU A 202 -5.01 18.70 21.44
C GLU A 202 -3.99 19.44 20.57
N VAL A 203 -4.06 19.17 19.26
CA VAL A 203 -3.28 19.85 18.22
C VAL A 203 -4.25 20.59 17.31
N THR A 204 -4.21 21.92 17.32
CA THR A 204 -5.01 22.79 16.47
C THR A 204 -4.24 23.16 15.20
N PRO A 205 -4.91 23.57 14.11
CA PRO A 205 -4.25 24.03 12.89
C PRO A 205 -3.14 25.07 13.10
N SER A 206 -3.35 26.01 14.03
CA SER A 206 -2.38 27.05 14.39
C SER A 206 -1.08 26.54 15.02
N LYS A 207 -1.04 25.27 15.42
CA LYS A 207 0.15 24.61 15.99
C LYS A 207 0.98 23.88 14.94
N LEU A 208 0.54 23.88 13.69
CA LEU A 208 1.17 23.18 12.58
C LEU A 208 1.94 24.15 11.70
N GLU A 209 3.14 23.74 11.31
CA GLU A 209 3.94 24.40 10.29
C GLU A 209 4.56 23.30 9.43
N ALA A 210 4.52 23.43 8.12
CA ALA A 210 5.12 22.45 7.21
C ALA A 210 5.87 23.13 6.09
N HIS A 211 6.90 22.45 5.59
CA HIS A 211 7.66 22.89 4.44
C HIS A 211 7.93 21.70 3.50
N PRO A 212 7.39 21.73 2.27
CA PRO A 212 6.37 22.65 1.75
C PRO A 212 5.07 22.64 2.58
N ARG A 213 4.28 23.72 2.60
CA ARG A 213 3.05 23.76 3.41
C ARG A 213 2.00 22.79 2.88
N ASP A 214 1.68 22.93 1.59
CA ASP A 214 0.75 22.11 0.83
C ASP A 214 0.88 22.46 -0.67
N MET A 215 0.00 21.92 -1.50
CA MET A 215 0.00 22.15 -2.95
C MET A 215 -0.19 23.62 -3.36
N ASN A 216 -0.76 24.47 -2.51
CA ASN A 216 -1.03 25.87 -2.83
C ASN A 216 0.20 26.78 -2.66
N ASP A 217 1.30 26.27 -2.10
CA ASP A 217 2.59 26.99 -2.04
C ASP A 217 3.31 27.00 -3.40
N ILE A 218 2.85 26.19 -4.36
CA ILE A 218 3.48 26.10 -5.69
C ILE A 218 2.94 27.21 -6.59
N PRO A 219 3.81 28.06 -7.20
CA PRO A 219 3.36 29.09 -8.14
C PRO A 219 2.51 28.51 -9.28
N GLY A 220 1.32 29.07 -9.48
CA GLY A 220 0.38 28.62 -10.51
C GLY A 220 -0.59 27.53 -10.07
N HIS A 221 -0.47 27.03 -8.84
CA HIS A 221 -1.45 26.14 -8.22
C HIS A 221 -2.22 26.89 -7.14
N SER A 222 -3.55 26.94 -7.28
CA SER A 222 -4.44 27.55 -6.30
C SER A 222 -5.71 26.71 -6.16
N SER A 223 -6.33 26.76 -4.99
CA SER A 223 -7.60 26.09 -4.68
C SER A 223 -7.51 24.56 -4.52
N ASP A 224 -6.33 24.04 -4.19
CA ASP A 224 -6.21 22.64 -3.78
C ASP A 224 -6.74 22.45 -2.36
N HIS A 225 -7.67 21.51 -2.18
CA HIS A 225 -8.28 21.24 -0.88
C HIS A 225 -7.39 20.42 0.06
N ARG A 226 -6.26 19.90 -0.40
CA ARG A 226 -5.38 19.02 0.37
C ARG A 226 -4.39 19.78 1.24
N VAL A 227 -4.93 20.63 2.11
CA VAL A 227 -4.20 21.64 2.89
C VAL A 227 -3.66 21.09 4.22
N LEU A 228 -2.70 21.81 4.81
CA LEU A 228 -2.02 21.42 6.07
C LEU A 228 -3.00 21.14 7.22
N GLU A 229 -4.07 21.93 7.31
CA GLU A 229 -5.06 21.88 8.38
C GLU A 229 -5.79 20.53 8.45
N ASN A 230 -5.90 19.85 7.31
CA ASN A 230 -6.54 18.54 7.22
C ASN A 230 -5.84 17.47 8.06
N LEU A 231 -4.58 17.68 8.45
CA LEU A 231 -3.86 16.75 9.33
C LEU A 231 -4.53 16.54 10.70
N VAL A 232 -5.24 17.55 11.18
CA VAL A 232 -5.88 17.55 12.50
C VAL A 232 -7.40 17.64 12.43
N CYS A 233 -7.97 17.90 11.26
CA CYS A 233 -9.41 17.86 11.01
C CYS A 233 -9.89 16.41 10.77
N LYS A 234 -10.98 16.03 11.45
CA LYS A 234 -11.59 14.70 11.29
C LYS A 234 -12.54 14.70 10.09
N PRO A 235 -12.74 13.56 9.39
CA PRO A 235 -12.33 12.20 9.76
C PRO A 235 -11.00 11.72 9.14
N ASN A 236 -10.13 11.08 9.94
CA ASN A 236 -8.85 10.57 9.44
C ASN A 236 -8.98 9.24 8.66
N ASN A 237 -9.96 8.39 9.01
CA ASN A 237 -10.24 7.13 8.30
C ASN A 237 -11.16 7.38 7.11
N THR A 238 -10.59 7.91 6.03
CA THR A 238 -11.33 8.37 4.85
C THR A 238 -10.57 8.07 3.56
N THR A 239 -11.29 8.01 2.44
CA THR A 239 -10.75 8.02 1.07
C THR A 239 -11.01 9.34 0.36
N SER A 240 -11.70 10.29 1.02
CA SER A 240 -12.00 11.61 0.48
C SER A 240 -10.81 12.55 0.66
N ASP A 241 -10.29 13.06 -0.45
CA ASP A 241 -9.09 13.90 -0.49
C ASP A 241 -9.26 15.30 0.09
N VAL A 242 -10.49 15.81 0.18
CA VAL A 242 -10.79 17.08 0.88
C VAL A 242 -10.44 17.05 2.38
N ASN A 243 -10.18 15.86 2.94
CA ASN A 243 -9.77 15.64 4.32
C ASN A 243 -8.32 15.11 4.40
N MET A 244 -7.52 15.29 3.36
CA MET A 244 -6.13 14.81 3.31
C MET A 244 -5.17 15.98 3.18
N TRP A 245 -3.92 15.76 3.56
CA TRP A 245 -2.82 16.69 3.33
C TRP A 245 -1.90 16.13 2.25
N LEU A 246 -1.45 16.98 1.33
CA LEU A 246 -0.52 16.62 0.27
C LEU A 246 0.46 17.76 0.00
N ILE A 247 1.73 17.39 -0.19
CA ILE A 247 2.81 18.30 -0.56
C ILE A 247 3.55 17.75 -1.79
N PRO A 248 4.24 18.61 -2.57
CA PRO A 248 5.21 18.15 -3.53
C PRO A 248 6.34 17.41 -2.82
N PHE A 249 6.88 16.40 -3.49
CA PHE A 249 7.92 15.51 -2.96
C PHE A 249 9.04 15.36 -3.99
N ASN A 250 10.28 15.49 -3.52
CA ASN A 250 11.49 15.25 -4.29
C ASN A 250 12.41 14.37 -3.45
N GLN A 251 12.81 13.22 -3.99
CA GLN A 251 13.64 12.30 -3.22
C GLN A 251 15.01 12.94 -2.89
N GLY A 252 15.37 12.93 -1.60
CA GLY A 252 16.63 13.49 -1.11
C GLY A 252 16.53 14.93 -0.58
N GLU A 253 15.38 15.59 -0.74
CA GLU A 253 15.07 16.86 -0.08
C GLU A 253 14.37 16.62 1.27
N ASP A 254 14.30 17.67 2.09
CA ASP A 254 13.59 17.64 3.37
C ASP A 254 12.11 18.02 3.19
N HIS A 255 11.22 17.19 3.74
CA HIS A 255 9.77 17.41 3.75
C HIS A 255 9.30 17.44 5.20
N THR A 256 9.25 18.64 5.77
CA THR A 256 9.15 18.81 7.22
C THR A 256 7.75 19.16 7.67
N LEU A 257 7.38 18.64 8.84
CA LEU A 257 6.17 19.00 9.56
C LEU A 257 6.52 19.21 11.04
N LYS A 258 6.27 20.42 11.52
CA LYS A 258 6.45 20.85 12.90
C LYS A 258 5.10 20.93 13.61
N ILE A 259 5.07 20.46 14.85
CA ILE A 259 3.92 20.54 15.75
C ILE A 259 4.36 21.21 17.06
N ASP A 260 3.94 22.45 17.30
CA ASP A 260 4.16 23.14 18.57
C ASP A 260 3.01 22.85 19.55
N LEU A 261 3.27 22.05 20.59
CA LEU A 261 2.26 21.72 21.60
C LEU A 261 1.85 22.93 22.47
N GLY A 262 2.53 24.07 22.33
CA GLY A 262 2.30 25.33 23.06
C GLY A 262 2.87 25.33 24.48
N ARG A 263 3.12 24.14 25.06
CA ARG A 263 3.75 23.95 26.36
C ARG A 263 4.54 22.65 26.39
N VAL A 264 5.54 22.61 27.27
CA VAL A 264 6.30 21.38 27.54
C VAL A 264 5.37 20.31 28.08
N THR A 265 5.22 19.22 27.35
CA THR A 265 4.28 18.13 27.61
C THR A 265 5.02 16.79 27.55
N ARG A 266 4.48 15.75 28.22
CA ARG A 266 4.96 14.38 28.01
C ARG A 266 4.20 13.75 26.85
N ILE A 267 4.93 13.30 25.84
CA ILE A 267 4.44 12.64 24.64
C ILE A 267 4.63 11.13 24.83
N GLY A 268 3.54 10.39 24.86
CA GLY A 268 3.53 8.93 24.94
C GLY A 268 3.58 8.26 23.57
N SER A 269 2.79 8.75 22.60
CA SER A 269 2.80 8.22 21.24
C SER A 269 2.31 9.22 20.19
N ILE A 270 2.68 8.98 18.94
CA ILE A 270 2.15 9.68 17.77
C ILE A 270 1.51 8.62 16.86
N LYS A 271 0.29 8.89 16.41
CA LYS A 271 -0.46 8.01 15.52
C LYS A 271 -0.66 8.69 14.18
N PHE A 272 -0.19 8.02 13.14
CA PHE A 272 -0.25 8.47 11.77
C PHE A 272 -1.38 7.79 11.02
N PHE A 273 -2.10 8.56 10.23
CA PHE A 273 -3.06 8.07 9.25
C PHE A 273 -2.47 8.40 7.88
N ASN A 274 -2.10 7.36 7.15
CA ASN A 274 -1.38 7.51 5.90
C ASN A 274 -2.33 7.85 4.73
N TYR A 275 -1.81 8.42 3.64
CA TYR A 275 -2.62 8.85 2.49
C TYR A 275 -3.43 7.69 1.88
N ASN A 276 -4.76 7.83 1.85
CA ASN A 276 -5.67 6.69 1.64
C ASN A 276 -6.72 6.92 0.54
N LYS A 277 -6.48 7.82 -0.42
CA LYS A 277 -7.48 8.19 -1.44
C LYS A 277 -7.98 7.00 -2.27
N SER A 278 -7.06 6.19 -2.78
CA SER A 278 -7.35 5.01 -3.62
C SER A 278 -6.20 3.99 -3.50
N PRO A 279 -6.37 2.73 -3.94
CA PRO A 279 -5.29 1.74 -3.94
C PRO A 279 -4.05 2.20 -4.72
N GLU A 280 -4.27 2.95 -5.80
CA GLU A 280 -3.26 3.56 -6.64
C GLU A 280 -2.62 4.77 -5.94
N ASP A 281 -3.43 5.73 -5.49
CA ASP A 281 -2.94 6.98 -4.89
C ASP A 281 -2.33 6.77 -3.50
N SER A 282 -2.61 5.66 -2.81
CA SER A 282 -1.98 5.33 -1.53
C SER A 282 -0.45 5.13 -1.63
N LEU A 283 0.11 5.11 -2.85
CA LEU A 283 1.56 5.21 -3.09
C LEU A 283 2.14 6.58 -2.70
N ARG A 284 1.30 7.63 -2.63
CA ARG A 284 1.64 8.96 -2.10
C ARG A 284 1.79 8.98 -0.58
N GLY A 285 1.49 7.88 0.10
CA GLY A 285 1.64 7.83 1.55
C GLY A 285 3.10 7.95 1.98
N ALA A 286 3.34 8.59 3.12
CA ALA A 286 4.66 8.59 3.76
C ALA A 286 5.09 7.16 4.12
N LYS A 287 6.33 6.81 3.79
CA LYS A 287 6.95 5.52 4.10
C LYS A 287 7.99 5.67 5.21
N GLN A 288 8.93 6.59 5.08
CA GLN A 288 10.06 6.72 6.00
C GLN A 288 10.04 8.10 6.66
N ILE A 289 9.94 8.13 8.00
CA ILE A 289 9.82 9.37 8.78
C ILE A 289 10.90 9.42 9.87
N PHE A 290 11.52 10.59 10.04
CA PHE A 290 12.38 10.91 11.16
C PHE A 290 11.65 11.84 12.12
N ILE A 291 11.81 11.61 13.43
CA ILE A 291 11.12 12.38 14.46
C ILE A 291 12.15 12.89 15.45
N SER A 292 12.05 14.18 15.77
CA SER A 292 12.78 14.79 16.87
C SER A 292 11.83 15.60 17.77
N VAL A 293 12.20 15.77 19.02
CA VAL A 293 11.48 16.58 20.00
C VAL A 293 12.43 17.61 20.58
N ASP A 294 12.09 18.89 20.46
CA ASP A 294 12.95 20.03 20.81
C ASP A 294 14.37 19.89 20.20
N GLY A 295 14.43 19.44 18.93
CA GLY A 295 15.68 19.21 18.21
C GLY A 295 16.44 17.92 18.57
N VAL A 296 15.97 17.15 19.55
CA VAL A 296 16.60 15.88 19.94
C VAL A 296 15.93 14.71 19.21
N PRO A 297 16.66 13.92 18.38
CA PRO A 297 16.09 12.77 17.70
C PRO A 297 15.48 11.76 18.68
N VAL A 298 14.24 11.34 18.42
CA VAL A 298 13.54 10.29 19.19
C VAL A 298 13.39 9.00 18.40
N THR A 299 13.67 9.05 17.10
CA THR A 299 13.86 7.89 16.23
C THR A 299 15.34 7.71 15.90
N ASP A 300 15.72 6.53 15.43
CA ASP A 300 17.08 6.28 14.97
C ASP A 300 17.47 7.29 13.86
N PRO A 301 18.57 8.05 14.00
CA PRO A 301 18.92 9.11 13.04
C PRO A 301 19.27 8.61 11.64
N LYS A 302 19.61 7.33 11.47
CA LYS A 302 19.95 6.74 10.17
C LYS A 302 18.75 6.10 9.49
N THR A 303 17.86 5.50 10.28
CA THR A 303 16.81 4.61 9.79
C THR A 303 15.40 5.05 10.14
N GLY A 304 15.21 6.07 10.99
CA GLY A 304 13.91 6.65 11.33
C GLY A 304 12.87 5.62 11.79
N ILE A 305 11.62 5.80 11.34
CA ILE A 305 10.54 4.82 11.43
C ILE A 305 9.88 4.59 10.07
N THR A 306 9.48 3.35 9.82
CA THR A 306 8.72 2.99 8.61
C THR A 306 7.22 2.93 8.90
N LEU A 307 6.43 3.78 8.23
CA LEU A 307 4.97 3.76 8.29
C LEU A 307 4.39 2.76 7.28
N ARG A 308 3.33 2.05 7.65
CA ARG A 308 2.61 1.18 6.70
C ARG A 308 1.87 1.98 5.64
N LYS A 309 1.86 1.46 4.41
CA LYS A 309 1.01 1.95 3.31
C LYS A 309 -0.47 1.84 3.72
N ALA A 310 -1.26 2.85 3.39
CA ALA A 310 -2.71 2.75 3.52
C ALA A 310 -3.29 1.77 2.48
N PRO A 311 -4.42 1.11 2.75
CA PRO A 311 -5.01 0.14 1.82
C PRO A 311 -5.67 0.79 0.59
N GLY A 312 -5.93 2.10 0.60
CA GLY A 312 -6.65 2.81 -0.44
C GLY A 312 -8.17 2.60 -0.41
N VAL A 313 -8.69 2.02 0.68
CA VAL A 313 -10.12 1.76 0.90
C VAL A 313 -10.47 1.99 2.37
N VAL A 314 -11.72 2.35 2.65
CA VAL A 314 -12.26 2.30 4.02
C VAL A 314 -13.03 0.99 4.17
N PRO A 315 -12.74 0.15 5.19
CA PRO A 315 -13.52 -1.04 5.45
C PRO A 315 -14.99 -0.67 5.65
N LYS A 316 -15.90 -1.31 4.91
CA LYS A 316 -17.34 -1.17 5.19
C LYS A 316 -17.56 -1.63 6.62
N SER A 317 -18.14 -0.77 7.47
CA SER A 317 -18.63 -1.21 8.77
C SER A 317 -19.54 -2.41 8.53
N LYS A 318 -19.21 -3.57 9.12
CA LYS A 318 -20.17 -4.65 9.18
C LYS A 318 -21.36 -4.09 9.97
N GLY A 319 -22.40 -3.67 9.27
CA GLY A 319 -23.67 -3.36 9.90
C GLY A 319 -24.10 -4.58 10.73
N PRO A 320 -24.87 -4.39 11.81
CA PRO A 320 -25.40 -5.52 12.54
C PRO A 320 -26.11 -6.43 11.54
N HIS A 321 -25.66 -7.68 11.44
CA HIS A 321 -26.43 -8.70 10.74
C HIS A 321 -27.77 -8.79 11.46
N LEU A 322 -28.78 -8.09 10.95
CA LEU A 322 -30.17 -8.44 11.18
C LEU A 322 -30.29 -9.88 10.69
N LYS A 323 -30.35 -10.82 11.65
CA LYS A 323 -30.77 -12.18 11.36
C LYS A 323 -32.14 -12.06 10.70
N PRO A 324 -32.40 -12.69 9.54
CA PRO A 324 -33.75 -12.79 9.06
C PRO A 324 -34.55 -13.55 10.12
N ASP A 325 -35.53 -12.86 10.68
CA ASP A 325 -36.55 -13.44 11.54
C ASP A 325 -37.41 -14.31 10.62
N PHE A 326 -37.10 -15.61 10.55
CA PHE A 326 -38.02 -16.58 9.97
C PHE A 326 -39.07 -16.88 11.03
N GLY A 327 -40.01 -15.95 11.15
CA GLY A 327 -41.28 -16.17 11.82
C GLY A 327 -42.28 -16.82 10.85
N GLN A 328 -42.88 -17.90 11.35
CA GLN A 328 -43.96 -18.73 10.80
C GLN A 328 -43.56 -19.77 9.74
#